data_AF-A0A6P0XFG0-F1
#
_entry.id   AF-A0A6P0XFG0-F1
#
_cell.length_a   1.000
_cell.length_b   1.000
_cell.length_c   1.000
_cell.angle_alpha   90.00
_cell.angle_beta   90.00
_cell.angle_gamma   90.00
#
_symmetry.space_group_name_H-M   'P 1'
#
loop_
_entity.id
_entity.type
_entity.pdbx_description
1 polymer ?
#
loop_
_entity_poly.entity_id
_entity_poly.type
_entity_poly.pdbx_seq_one_letter_code
_entity_poly.pdbx_strand_id
1 'polypeptide(L)'
;AINLIMTSRGIPCIYYGTEQYLYNDTDGGEEPYNRPMMEKWDTDTPIYRDVQLLSKVRRVNPAVSLGSQWQKYLTEDVYCYVRCYRDYRCFVAINRGNPVTIERVETDLEDGEYICILTKRFFEVKDGALHDLELGLQEMIVINYLGDRVKGKIIIRAQLNGVSTNPGEAIVVTGDCPELGNWDISKAYELEYINSNTWFNEIPFNESAGKVIAYKYAIVYRDENGNETEIPQRENLVSRQWLLAEEGTVKWQDNWAY
;
A
#
# COMPACT_ATOMS: atom_id res chain seq x y z
N ALA A 1 -5.75 15.68 -9.72
CA ALA A 1 -6.72 14.62 -9.35
C ALA A 1 -6.29 13.22 -9.82
N ILE A 2 -6.02 13.02 -11.12
CA ILE A 2 -5.66 11.68 -11.66
C ILE A 2 -4.42 11.07 -10.99
N ASN A 3 -3.35 11.85 -10.84
CA ASN A 3 -2.13 11.35 -10.20
C ASN A 3 -2.36 10.95 -8.73
N LEU A 4 -3.25 11.66 -8.02
CA LEU A 4 -3.66 11.32 -6.66
C LEU A 4 -4.40 9.98 -6.60
N ILE A 5 -5.40 9.73 -7.45
CA ILE A 5 -6.12 8.44 -7.43
C ILE A 5 -5.20 7.28 -7.84
N MET A 6 -4.24 7.53 -8.72
CA MET A 6 -3.27 6.53 -9.17
C MET A 6 -2.27 6.14 -8.08
N THR A 7 -2.02 7.00 -7.10
CA THR A 7 -1.09 6.75 -5.99
C THR A 7 -1.79 6.49 -4.65
N SER A 8 -3.12 6.67 -4.61
CA SER A 8 -3.97 6.36 -3.45
C SER A 8 -4.30 4.87 -3.35
N ARG A 9 -4.77 4.48 -2.16
CA ARG A 9 -5.31 3.14 -1.86
C ARG A 9 -6.52 2.79 -2.74
N GLY A 10 -6.77 1.49 -2.93
CA GLY A 10 -7.89 0.98 -3.72
C GLY A 10 -7.58 0.81 -5.21
N ILE A 11 -8.60 0.53 -6.01
CA ILE A 11 -8.49 0.30 -7.46
C ILE A 11 -8.90 1.58 -8.19
N PRO A 12 -7.98 2.30 -8.86
CA PRO A 12 -8.34 3.50 -9.60
C PRO A 12 -9.16 3.14 -10.84
N CYS A 13 -10.31 3.77 -10.98
CA CYS A 13 -11.15 3.72 -12.18
C CYS A 13 -11.11 5.10 -12.84
N ILE A 14 -10.60 5.19 -14.07
CA ILE A 14 -10.51 6.43 -14.84
C ILE A 14 -11.60 6.40 -15.91
N TYR A 15 -12.37 7.48 -16.02
CA TYR A 15 -13.42 7.59 -17.02
C TYR A 15 -12.82 7.83 -18.42
N TYR A 16 -13.39 7.21 -19.46
CA TYR A 16 -12.81 7.29 -20.80
C TYR A 16 -12.75 8.75 -21.28
N GLY A 17 -11.69 9.11 -22.00
CA GLY A 17 -11.52 10.47 -22.49
C GLY A 17 -10.96 11.45 -21.47
N THR A 18 -10.83 11.07 -20.18
CA THR A 18 -10.19 11.92 -19.16
C THR A 18 -8.75 12.28 -19.56
N GLU A 19 -8.03 11.33 -20.14
CA GLU A 19 -6.67 11.51 -20.64
C GLU A 19 -6.59 12.42 -21.89
N GLN A 20 -7.73 12.66 -22.54
CA GLN A 20 -7.87 13.57 -23.68
C GLN A 20 -8.46 14.93 -23.28
N TYR A 21 -8.76 15.15 -22.00
CA TYR A 21 -9.55 16.28 -21.53
C TYR A 21 -10.90 16.36 -22.25
N LEU A 22 -11.56 15.21 -22.46
CA LEU A 22 -12.88 15.15 -23.09
C LEU A 22 -13.93 15.76 -22.16
N TYR A 23 -14.66 16.76 -22.65
CA TYR A 23 -15.77 17.40 -21.94
C TYR A 23 -16.85 17.83 -22.93
N ASN A 24 -18.08 17.98 -22.45
CA ASN A 24 -19.18 18.59 -23.17
C ASN A 24 -20.02 19.37 -22.16
N ASP A 25 -19.96 20.70 -22.23
CA ASP A 25 -20.60 21.57 -21.24
C ASP A 25 -22.10 21.83 -21.51
N THR A 26 -22.69 21.17 -22.50
CA THR A 26 -24.13 21.29 -22.77
C THR A 26 -24.91 20.85 -21.54
N ASP A 27 -25.89 21.65 -21.10
CA ASP A 27 -26.66 21.44 -19.87
C ASP A 27 -25.79 21.15 -18.63
N GLY A 28 -24.60 21.76 -18.57
CA GLY A 28 -23.67 21.60 -17.45
C GLY A 28 -22.89 20.29 -17.44
N GLY A 29 -22.92 19.53 -18.55
CA GLY A 29 -22.25 18.22 -18.65
C GLY A 29 -22.99 17.09 -17.95
N GLU A 30 -24.27 17.30 -17.61
CA GLU A 30 -25.15 16.26 -17.09
C GLU A 30 -25.44 15.18 -18.14
N GLU A 31 -26.06 14.07 -17.73
CA GLU A 31 -26.52 13.04 -18.66
C GLU A 31 -27.41 13.63 -19.76
N PRO A 32 -27.17 13.34 -21.06
CA PRO A 32 -26.22 12.37 -21.64
C PRO A 32 -24.84 12.95 -22.03
N TYR A 33 -24.61 14.24 -21.78
CA TYR A 33 -23.42 14.98 -22.22
C TYR A 33 -22.13 14.58 -21.51
N ASN A 34 -22.23 13.88 -20.37
CA ASN A 34 -21.10 13.17 -19.75
C ASN A 34 -20.64 11.92 -20.52
N ARG A 35 -21.34 11.50 -21.59
CA ARG A 35 -20.98 10.33 -22.44
C ARG A 35 -20.78 10.72 -23.90
N PRO A 36 -19.95 11.72 -24.23
CA PRO A 36 -19.72 12.10 -25.61
C PRO A 36 -18.91 11.03 -26.33
N MET A 37 -18.99 10.99 -27.65
CA MET A 37 -18.14 10.12 -28.45
C MET A 37 -16.67 10.52 -28.25
N MET A 38 -15.77 9.55 -28.14
CA MET A 38 -14.34 9.83 -28.06
C MET A 38 -13.86 10.53 -29.34
N GLU A 39 -13.18 11.67 -29.20
CA GLU A 39 -12.79 12.51 -30.34
C GLU A 39 -11.34 12.31 -30.79
N LYS A 40 -10.45 11.95 -29.85
CA LYS A 40 -8.99 11.93 -30.05
C LYS A 40 -8.36 10.71 -29.36
N TRP A 41 -7.18 10.32 -29.82
CA TRP A 41 -6.36 9.24 -29.24
C TRP A 41 -4.90 9.71 -29.05
N ASP A 42 -4.73 10.93 -28.56
CA ASP A 42 -3.40 11.52 -28.38
C ASP A 42 -2.68 10.86 -27.20
N THR A 43 -1.51 10.28 -27.45
CA THR A 43 -0.67 9.62 -26.44
C THR A 43 0.36 10.56 -25.81
N ASP A 44 0.40 11.83 -26.24
CA ASP A 44 1.35 12.83 -25.78
C ASP A 44 0.81 13.78 -24.72
N THR A 45 -0.48 13.67 -24.37
CA THR A 45 -1.07 14.49 -23.32
C THR A 45 -0.38 14.24 -21.97
N PRO A 46 -0.25 15.27 -21.10
CA PRO A 46 0.33 15.10 -19.77
C PRO A 46 -0.34 13.99 -18.95
N ILE A 47 -1.68 13.94 -18.92
CA ILE A 47 -2.43 12.92 -18.18
C ILE A 47 -2.14 11.52 -18.75
N TYR A 48 -2.09 11.35 -20.08
CA TYR A 48 -1.80 10.05 -20.68
C TYR A 48 -0.42 9.53 -20.25
N ARG A 49 0.60 10.40 -20.31
CA ARG A 49 1.98 10.07 -19.92
C ARG A 49 2.09 9.79 -18.42
N ASP A 50 1.44 10.58 -17.59
CA ASP A 50 1.42 10.38 -16.13
C ASP A 50 0.73 9.07 -15.75
N VAL A 51 -0.43 8.77 -16.35
CA VAL A 51 -1.14 7.50 -16.15
C VAL A 51 -0.26 6.33 -16.58
N GLN A 52 0.47 6.44 -17.69
CA GLN A 52 1.41 5.40 -18.12
C GLN A 52 2.53 5.16 -17.09
N LEU A 53 3.12 6.24 -16.56
CA LEU A 53 4.18 6.16 -15.55
C LEU A 53 3.63 5.55 -14.25
N LEU A 54 2.55 6.10 -13.71
CA LEU A 54 1.98 5.67 -12.44
C LEU A 54 1.38 4.26 -12.52
N SER A 55 0.89 3.83 -13.68
CA SER A 55 0.47 2.43 -13.89
C SER A 55 1.65 1.45 -13.77
N LYS A 56 2.84 1.84 -14.23
CA LYS A 56 4.06 1.05 -14.02
C LYS A 56 4.42 1.01 -12.54
N VAL A 57 4.36 2.13 -11.83
CA VAL A 57 4.60 2.20 -10.38
C VAL A 57 3.68 1.25 -9.62
N ARG A 58 2.37 1.30 -9.87
CA ARG A 58 1.39 0.40 -9.23
C ARG A 58 1.67 -1.09 -9.48
N ARG A 59 2.27 -1.43 -10.63
CA ARG A 59 2.62 -2.80 -10.99
C ARG A 59 3.87 -3.30 -10.26
N VAL A 60 4.85 -2.42 -10.07
CA VAL A 60 6.17 -2.83 -9.52
C VAL A 60 6.30 -2.58 -8.03
N ASN A 61 5.56 -1.61 -7.47
CA ASN A 61 5.58 -1.26 -6.06
C ASN A 61 4.27 -1.69 -5.38
N PRO A 62 4.27 -2.79 -4.60
CA PRO A 62 3.10 -3.24 -3.85
C PRO A 62 2.62 -2.25 -2.79
N ALA A 63 3.45 -1.32 -2.31
CA ALA A 63 2.98 -0.26 -1.41
C ALA A 63 1.86 0.57 -2.04
N VAL A 64 1.94 0.84 -3.34
CA VAL A 64 0.91 1.64 -4.02
C VAL A 64 -0.37 0.84 -4.26
N SER A 65 -0.28 -0.45 -4.56
CA SER A 65 -1.45 -1.29 -4.85
C SER A 65 -2.12 -1.88 -3.61
N LEU A 66 -1.36 -2.21 -2.58
CA LEU A 66 -1.82 -2.94 -1.38
C LEU A 66 -1.54 -2.20 -0.07
N GLY A 67 -0.55 -1.32 -0.05
CA GLY A 67 -0.03 -0.76 1.20
C GLY A 67 -1.00 0.15 1.96
N SER A 68 -0.78 0.24 3.26
CA SER A 68 -1.40 1.24 4.14
C SER A 68 -1.04 2.66 3.69
N GLN A 69 -1.80 3.66 4.14
CA GLN A 69 -1.59 5.06 3.76
C GLN A 69 -1.52 5.92 5.02
N TRP A 70 -0.43 6.65 5.19
CA TRP A 70 -0.15 7.46 6.37
C TRP A 70 0.06 8.91 6.00
N GLN A 71 -0.69 9.81 6.63
CA GLN A 71 -0.49 11.24 6.48
C GLN A 71 0.83 11.65 7.12
N LYS A 72 1.62 12.47 6.41
CA LYS A 72 2.90 13.01 6.88
C LYS A 72 2.89 14.51 7.05
N TYR A 73 2.12 15.22 6.22
CA TYR A 73 1.94 16.67 6.31
C TYR A 73 0.60 17.07 5.71
N LEU A 74 -0.10 18.02 6.33
CA LEU A 74 -1.40 18.49 5.85
C LEU A 74 -1.61 19.97 6.17
N THR A 75 -1.98 20.74 5.15
CA THR A 75 -2.54 22.09 5.25
C THR A 75 -3.77 22.19 4.35
N GLU A 76 -4.34 23.39 4.19
CA GLU A 76 -5.43 23.61 3.24
C GLU A 76 -5.03 23.31 1.79
N ASP A 77 -3.78 23.59 1.41
CA ASP A 77 -3.29 23.46 0.04
C ASP A 77 -2.31 22.31 -0.18
N VAL A 78 -1.72 21.78 0.88
CA VAL A 78 -0.67 20.77 0.79
C VAL A 78 -1.09 19.49 1.47
N TYR A 79 -0.89 18.37 0.79
CA TYR A 79 -1.09 17.04 1.35
C TYR A 79 0.10 16.14 1.01
N CYS A 80 0.78 15.66 2.05
CA CYS A 80 1.84 14.68 1.94
C CYS A 80 1.44 13.39 2.66
N TYR A 81 1.65 12.26 2.01
CA TYR A 81 1.41 10.94 2.57
C TYR A 81 2.42 9.93 2.05
N VAL A 82 2.60 8.86 2.80
CA VAL A 82 3.36 7.69 2.37
C VAL A 82 2.44 6.48 2.24
N ARG A 83 2.72 5.65 1.25
CA ARG A 83 2.17 4.30 1.14
C ARG A 83 3.20 3.30 1.62
N CYS A 84 2.82 2.39 2.52
CA CYS A 84 3.71 1.42 3.14
C CYS A 84 3.20 0.01 2.94
N TYR A 85 4.06 -0.88 2.45
CA TYR A 85 3.82 -2.32 2.45
C TYR A 85 5.15 -3.04 2.61
N ARG A 86 5.37 -3.67 3.76
CA ARG A 86 6.64 -4.31 4.15
C ARG A 86 7.80 -3.32 4.02
N ASP A 87 8.78 -3.61 3.17
CA ASP A 87 9.92 -2.74 2.91
C ASP A 87 9.63 -1.74 1.78
N TYR A 88 8.53 -1.89 1.05
CA TYR A 88 8.19 -1.00 -0.04
C TYR A 88 7.57 0.31 0.47
N ARG A 89 7.97 1.42 -0.13
CA ARG A 89 7.46 2.75 0.21
C ARG A 89 7.15 3.55 -1.04
N CYS A 90 6.14 4.41 -0.96
CA CYS A 90 5.86 5.41 -1.99
C CYS A 90 5.42 6.70 -1.29
N PHE A 91 6.31 7.68 -1.25
CA PHE A 91 6.05 9.00 -0.70
C PHE A 91 5.44 9.89 -1.78
N VAL A 92 4.42 10.64 -1.40
CA VAL A 92 3.69 11.54 -2.28
C VAL A 92 3.49 12.88 -1.58
N ALA A 93 3.78 13.97 -2.30
CA ALA A 93 3.47 15.33 -1.86
C ALA A 93 2.72 16.06 -2.97
N ILE A 94 1.66 16.77 -2.63
CA ILE A 94 0.80 17.48 -3.57
C ILE A 94 0.57 18.88 -3.04
N ASN A 95 0.77 19.90 -3.87
CA ASN A 95 0.37 21.27 -3.61
C ASN A 95 -0.70 21.69 -4.62
N ARG A 96 -1.88 22.12 -4.17
CA ARG A 96 -2.92 22.70 -5.04
C ARG A 96 -2.90 24.22 -5.09
N GLY A 97 -2.17 24.86 -4.18
CA GLY A 97 -2.10 26.31 -4.01
C GLY A 97 -0.82 26.93 -4.56
N ASN A 98 -0.45 28.08 -4.03
CA ASN A 98 0.76 28.82 -4.40
C ASN A 98 2.04 28.05 -4.03
N PRO A 99 3.19 28.35 -4.67
CA PRO A 99 4.46 27.74 -4.30
C PRO A 99 4.77 27.87 -2.81
N VAL A 100 5.29 26.79 -2.21
CA VAL A 100 5.56 26.69 -0.77
C VAL A 100 6.79 25.82 -0.52
N THR A 101 7.50 26.11 0.57
CA THR A 101 8.59 25.28 1.07
C THR A 101 8.19 24.68 2.42
N ILE A 102 8.36 23.37 2.56
CA ILE A 102 8.16 22.67 3.83
C ILE A 102 9.54 22.40 4.43
N GLU A 103 9.82 22.95 5.61
CA GLU A 103 11.13 22.82 6.26
C GLU A 103 11.53 21.34 6.48
N ARG A 104 10.59 20.50 6.91
CA ARG A 104 10.84 19.07 7.15
C ARG A 104 9.57 18.24 6.98
N VAL A 105 9.67 17.12 6.26
CA VAL A 105 8.59 16.12 6.16
C VAL A 105 9.15 14.70 6.27
N GLU A 106 8.62 13.94 7.23
CA GLU A 106 8.93 12.52 7.39
C GLU A 106 8.42 11.72 6.19
N THR A 107 9.21 10.76 5.70
CA THR A 107 8.89 10.03 4.47
C THR A 107 8.77 8.51 4.65
N ASP A 108 9.30 7.97 5.75
CA ASP A 108 9.51 6.53 5.99
C ASP A 108 10.34 5.83 4.88
N LEU A 109 11.05 6.60 4.06
CA LEU A 109 12.03 6.11 3.10
C LEU A 109 13.37 5.90 3.81
N GLU A 110 14.21 5.03 3.24
CA GLU A 110 15.61 4.94 3.65
C GLU A 110 16.37 6.22 3.24
N ASP A 111 17.45 6.50 3.95
CA ASP A 111 18.32 7.63 3.60
C ASP A 111 18.99 7.37 2.25
N GLY A 112 19.01 8.40 1.40
CA GLY A 112 19.58 8.30 0.05
C GLY A 112 19.00 9.28 -0.95
N GLU A 113 19.45 9.14 -2.19
CA GLU A 113 19.03 9.98 -3.30
C GLU A 113 17.89 9.35 -4.10
N TYR A 114 16.87 10.16 -4.40
CA TYR A 114 15.68 9.75 -5.09
C TYR A 114 15.34 10.70 -6.24
N ILE A 115 14.80 10.15 -7.33
CA ILE A 115 14.28 10.93 -8.44
C ILE A 115 12.75 10.88 -8.38
N CYS A 116 12.10 12.05 -8.41
CA CYS A 116 10.66 12.12 -8.54
C CYS A 116 10.21 11.55 -9.89
N ILE A 117 9.23 10.65 -9.86
CA ILE A 117 8.72 9.96 -11.04
C ILE A 117 8.08 10.92 -12.03
N LEU A 118 7.38 11.95 -11.54
CA LEU A 118 6.66 12.91 -12.37
C LEU A 118 7.58 14.03 -12.85
N THR A 119 8.23 14.73 -11.92
CA THR A 119 8.97 15.97 -12.20
C THR A 119 10.43 15.75 -12.60
N LYS A 120 10.98 14.55 -12.39
CA LYS A 120 12.39 14.19 -12.60
C LYS A 120 13.39 14.98 -11.74
N ARG A 121 12.91 15.77 -10.78
CA ARG A 121 13.73 16.45 -9.77
C ARG A 121 14.38 15.42 -8.84
N PHE A 122 15.58 15.75 -8.39
CA PHE A 122 16.34 14.99 -7.40
C PHE A 122 15.96 15.44 -5.99
N PHE A 123 15.89 14.49 -5.06
CA PHE A 123 15.61 14.69 -3.65
C PHE A 123 16.56 13.82 -2.84
N GLU A 124 16.96 14.31 -1.68
CA GLU A 124 17.80 13.57 -0.75
C GLU A 124 17.02 13.37 0.55
N VAL A 125 16.85 12.11 0.95
CA VAL A 125 16.28 11.76 2.25
C VAL A 125 17.42 11.62 3.25
N LYS A 126 17.30 12.33 4.37
CA LYS A 126 18.24 12.31 5.50
C LYS A 126 17.49 12.18 6.81
N ASP A 127 17.92 11.26 7.66
CA ASP A 127 17.27 10.93 8.91
C ASP A 127 15.77 10.61 8.71
N GLY A 128 15.45 9.87 7.64
CA GLY A 128 14.07 9.48 7.27
C GLY A 128 13.19 10.59 6.71
N ALA A 129 13.70 11.82 6.57
CA ALA A 129 12.94 13.00 6.18
C ALA A 129 13.50 13.70 4.94
N LEU A 130 12.62 14.40 4.22
CA LEU A 130 13.00 15.43 3.27
C LEU A 130 13.07 16.77 4.00
N HIS A 131 14.14 17.52 3.74
CA HIS A 131 14.36 18.87 4.29
C HIS A 131 14.20 19.89 3.17
N ASP A 132 13.65 21.06 3.51
CA ASP A 132 13.40 22.17 2.58
C ASP A 132 12.68 21.73 1.29
N LEU A 133 11.62 20.94 1.44
CA LEU A 133 10.83 20.43 0.33
C LEU A 133 10.08 21.56 -0.37
N GLU A 134 10.62 22.01 -1.50
CA GLU A 134 9.98 22.98 -2.37
C GLU A 134 8.91 22.33 -3.27
N LEU A 135 7.67 22.82 -3.13
CA LEU A 135 6.52 22.46 -3.95
C LEU A 135 6.06 23.67 -4.76
N GLY A 136 6.13 23.56 -6.08
CA GLY A 136 5.62 24.56 -7.02
C GLY A 136 4.09 24.66 -7.07
N LEU A 137 3.59 25.60 -7.86
CA LEU A 137 2.16 25.76 -8.14
C LEU A 137 1.60 24.49 -8.79
N GLN A 138 0.57 23.90 -8.18
CA GLN A 138 -0.10 22.69 -8.68
C GLN A 138 0.86 21.50 -8.90
N GLU A 139 1.98 21.45 -8.16
CA GLU A 139 2.98 20.41 -8.31
C GLU A 139 2.63 19.14 -7.51
N MET A 140 3.02 18.00 -8.05
CA MET A 140 2.97 16.72 -7.36
C MET A 140 4.32 16.00 -7.46
N ILE A 141 4.85 15.61 -6.31
CA ILE A 141 6.05 14.81 -6.17
C ILE A 141 5.64 13.38 -5.83
N VAL A 142 6.28 12.41 -6.49
CA VAL A 142 6.11 10.98 -6.22
C VAL A 142 7.49 10.35 -6.16
N ILE A 143 7.89 9.92 -4.97
CA ILE A 143 9.15 9.23 -4.71
C ILE A 143 8.85 7.78 -4.38
N ASN A 144 9.50 6.87 -5.11
CA ASN A 144 9.23 5.45 -5.05
C ASN A 144 10.46 4.71 -4.55
N TYR A 145 10.29 3.90 -3.50
CA TYR A 145 11.32 3.01 -3.00
C TYR A 145 10.86 1.56 -3.13
N LEU A 146 11.70 0.76 -3.80
CA LEU A 146 11.48 -0.67 -3.98
C LEU A 146 12.30 -1.39 -2.92
N GLY A 147 11.61 -1.89 -1.90
CA GLY A 147 12.23 -2.74 -0.89
C GLY A 147 12.50 -4.14 -1.41
N ASP A 148 12.93 -5.02 -0.51
CA ASP A 148 13.24 -6.39 -0.85
C ASP A 148 12.00 -7.23 -1.16
N ARG A 149 12.13 -8.12 -2.13
CA ARG A 149 11.10 -9.15 -2.37
C ARG A 149 11.21 -10.23 -1.32
N VAL A 150 10.05 -10.71 -0.87
CA VAL A 150 9.95 -11.90 -0.03
C VAL A 150 10.55 -13.10 -0.76
N LYS A 151 11.46 -13.81 -0.10
CA LYS A 151 12.12 -15.01 -0.63
C LYS A 151 11.85 -16.19 0.28
N GLY A 152 11.42 -17.29 -0.31
CA GLY A 152 11.25 -18.59 0.35
C GLY A 152 11.04 -19.66 -0.71
N LYS A 153 11.18 -20.94 -0.33
CA LYS A 153 10.84 -22.05 -1.24
C LYS A 153 9.39 -21.95 -1.68
N ILE A 154 8.49 -21.76 -0.72
CA ILE A 154 7.07 -21.47 -0.96
C ILE A 154 6.69 -20.14 -0.31
N ILE A 155 5.94 -19.31 -1.04
CA ILE A 155 5.40 -18.06 -0.53
C ILE A 155 3.89 -18.22 -0.41
N ILE A 156 3.37 -18.04 0.80
CA ILE A 156 1.94 -18.03 1.07
C ILE A 156 1.45 -16.59 1.05
N ARG A 157 0.55 -16.29 0.12
CA ARG A 157 -0.22 -15.05 0.07
C ARG A 157 -1.42 -15.19 1.00
N ALA A 158 -1.23 -14.91 2.29
CA ALA A 158 -2.25 -15.06 3.32
C ALA A 158 -3.20 -13.86 3.30
N GLN A 159 -4.46 -14.11 2.98
CA GLN A 159 -5.53 -13.11 3.01
C GLN A 159 -6.58 -13.52 4.04
N LEU A 160 -6.79 -12.68 5.05
CA LEU A 160 -7.82 -12.87 6.06
C LEU A 160 -8.88 -11.79 5.91
N ASN A 161 -10.15 -12.21 5.83
CA ASN A 161 -11.28 -11.29 5.72
C ASN A 161 -12.24 -11.37 6.91
N GLY A 162 -13.12 -10.39 7.05
CA GLY A 162 -14.23 -10.42 8.01
C GLY A 162 -13.84 -10.13 9.47
N VAL A 163 -12.62 -9.64 9.71
CA VAL A 163 -12.18 -9.10 11.00
C VAL A 163 -12.15 -7.58 10.93
N SER A 164 -12.73 -6.92 11.93
CA SER A 164 -12.62 -5.48 12.14
C SER A 164 -11.64 -5.25 13.26
N THR A 165 -10.74 -4.28 13.08
CA THR A 165 -9.67 -3.95 14.04
C THR A 165 -9.68 -2.47 14.38
N ASN A 166 -9.32 -2.14 15.61
CA ASN A 166 -9.13 -0.78 16.08
C ASN A 166 -7.67 -0.31 15.92
N PRO A 167 -7.39 1.00 15.99
CA PRO A 167 -6.01 1.48 16.12
C PRO A 167 -5.30 0.80 17.31
N GLY A 168 -4.09 0.30 17.07
CA GLY A 168 -3.32 -0.48 18.04
C GLY A 168 -3.55 -2.00 17.97
N GLU A 169 -4.57 -2.47 17.23
CA GLU A 169 -4.77 -3.90 16.99
C GLU A 169 -4.09 -4.34 15.70
N ALA A 170 -3.39 -5.47 15.75
CA ALA A 170 -2.77 -6.10 14.59
C ALA A 170 -3.17 -7.58 14.50
N ILE A 171 -3.22 -8.10 13.28
CA ILE A 171 -3.50 -9.51 13.03
C ILE A 171 -2.20 -10.27 12.80
N VAL A 172 -2.03 -11.39 13.48
CA VAL A 172 -0.89 -12.29 13.32
C VAL A 172 -1.35 -13.71 12.98
N VAL A 173 -0.46 -14.47 12.33
CA VAL A 173 -0.61 -15.89 12.02
C VAL A 173 0.41 -16.67 12.85
N THR A 174 -0.07 -17.60 13.67
CA THR A 174 0.79 -18.48 14.46
C THR A 174 0.46 -19.94 14.18
N GLY A 175 1.45 -20.83 14.25
CA GLY A 175 1.28 -22.22 13.87
C GLY A 175 2.36 -23.14 14.43
N ASP A 176 2.26 -24.43 14.14
CA ASP A 176 3.13 -25.50 14.66
C ASP A 176 4.52 -25.58 14.01
N CYS A 177 4.85 -24.63 13.15
CA CYS A 177 6.09 -24.58 12.40
C CYS A 177 6.94 -23.35 12.74
N PRO A 178 8.27 -23.39 12.50
CA PRO A 178 9.17 -22.30 12.86
C PRO A 178 8.84 -20.99 12.15
N GLU A 179 8.39 -21.04 10.90
CA GLU A 179 8.03 -19.83 10.14
C GLU A 179 6.77 -19.14 10.67
N LEU A 180 5.94 -19.83 11.48
CA LEU A 180 4.78 -19.27 12.18
C LEU A 180 4.96 -19.25 13.71
N GLY A 181 6.21 -19.36 14.18
CA GLY A 181 6.55 -19.18 15.59
C GLY A 181 6.33 -20.39 16.51
N ASN A 182 6.00 -21.58 16.01
CA ASN A 182 5.75 -22.78 16.84
C ASN A 182 4.75 -22.53 17.99
N TRP A 183 3.62 -21.88 17.69
CA TRP A 183 2.56 -21.45 18.61
C TRP A 183 2.92 -20.37 19.64
N ASP A 184 4.16 -19.85 19.58
CA ASP A 184 4.61 -18.68 20.32
C ASP A 184 4.12 -17.40 19.61
N ILE A 185 3.22 -16.67 20.26
CA ILE A 185 2.60 -15.47 19.67
C ILE A 185 3.63 -14.36 19.46
N SER A 186 4.65 -14.28 20.31
CA SER A 186 5.73 -13.28 20.17
C SER A 186 6.57 -13.47 18.91
N LYS A 187 6.47 -14.65 18.28
CA LYS A 187 7.14 -15.03 17.03
C LYS A 187 6.15 -15.28 15.89
N ALA A 188 4.88 -14.94 16.09
CA ALA A 188 3.86 -15.07 15.07
C ALA A 188 4.14 -14.13 13.90
N TYR A 189 3.69 -14.55 12.71
CA TYR A 189 3.89 -13.78 11.50
C TYR A 189 2.80 -12.71 11.35
N GLU A 190 3.17 -11.44 11.31
CA GLU A 190 2.22 -10.34 11.25
C GLU A 190 1.65 -10.11 9.85
N LEU A 191 0.35 -9.80 9.79
CA LEU A 191 -0.32 -9.38 8.57
C LEU A 191 -0.36 -7.85 8.45
N GLU A 192 -0.44 -7.35 7.22
CA GLU A 192 -0.62 -5.92 6.97
C GLU A 192 -2.10 -5.57 6.83
N TYR A 193 -2.51 -4.46 7.43
CA TYR A 193 -3.85 -3.91 7.24
C TYR A 193 -4.00 -3.36 5.82
N ILE A 194 -4.93 -3.90 5.05
CA ILE A 194 -5.21 -3.44 3.68
C ILE A 194 -6.41 -2.49 3.68
N ASN A 195 -7.49 -2.88 4.34
CA ASN A 195 -8.72 -2.10 4.50
C ASN A 195 -9.60 -2.71 5.60
N SER A 196 -10.76 -2.10 5.85
CA SER A 196 -11.70 -2.47 6.90
C SER A 196 -12.22 -3.90 6.86
N ASN A 197 -12.02 -4.61 5.75
CA ASN A 197 -12.44 -6.00 5.59
C ASN A 197 -11.27 -6.97 5.44
N THR A 198 -10.04 -6.52 5.15
CA THR A 198 -8.97 -7.39 4.69
C THR A 198 -7.62 -7.08 5.33
N TRP A 199 -7.01 -8.13 5.88
CA TRP A 199 -5.60 -8.20 6.25
C TRP A 199 -4.86 -9.12 5.29
N PHE A 200 -3.62 -8.80 4.96
CA PHE A 200 -2.85 -9.54 3.96
C PHE A 200 -1.36 -9.51 4.24
N ASN A 201 -0.65 -10.62 3.97
CA ASN A 201 0.80 -10.60 3.84
C ASN A 201 1.32 -11.78 3.02
N GLU A 202 2.60 -11.70 2.65
CA GLU A 202 3.36 -12.75 1.98
C GLU A 202 4.28 -13.44 2.99
N ILE A 203 3.94 -14.68 3.35
CA ILE A 203 4.67 -15.47 4.35
C ILE A 203 5.62 -16.43 3.63
N PRO A 204 6.95 -16.27 3.76
CA PRO A 204 7.90 -17.21 3.20
C PRO A 204 8.04 -18.46 4.09
N PHE A 205 7.99 -19.64 3.47
CA PHE A 205 8.32 -20.90 4.12
C PHE A 205 9.50 -21.57 3.42
N ASN A 206 10.37 -22.18 4.21
CA ASN A 206 11.59 -22.84 3.75
C ASN A 206 11.76 -24.22 4.37
N GLU A 207 11.68 -24.32 5.69
CA GLU A 207 11.84 -25.57 6.44
C GLU A 207 10.57 -26.42 6.38
N SER A 208 9.41 -25.75 6.32
CA SER A 208 8.11 -26.42 6.35
C SER A 208 7.53 -26.69 4.96
N ALA A 209 8.25 -26.33 3.89
CA ALA A 209 7.88 -26.65 2.53
C ALA A 209 7.68 -28.18 2.35
N GLY A 210 6.60 -28.59 1.69
CA GLY A 210 6.23 -29.99 1.52
C GLY A 210 5.61 -30.68 2.76
N LYS A 211 5.40 -29.96 3.87
CA LYS A 211 4.87 -30.53 5.12
C LYS A 211 3.42 -30.10 5.38
N VAL A 212 2.71 -30.91 6.15
CA VAL A 212 1.44 -30.52 6.76
C VAL A 212 1.74 -29.62 7.96
N ILE A 213 1.09 -28.46 8.00
CA ILE A 213 1.16 -27.51 9.12
C ILE A 213 -0.22 -27.30 9.71
N ALA A 214 -0.25 -26.86 10.97
CA ALA A 214 -1.43 -26.36 11.64
C ALA A 214 -1.23 -24.88 12.04
N TYR A 215 -2.22 -24.02 11.80
CA TYR A 215 -2.11 -22.59 12.11
C TYR A 215 -3.44 -21.99 12.58
N LYS A 216 -3.35 -20.80 13.18
CA LYS A 216 -4.46 -19.94 13.57
C LYS A 216 -4.11 -18.47 13.39
N TYR A 217 -5.14 -17.66 13.24
CA TYR A 217 -5.04 -16.21 13.36
C TYR A 217 -5.26 -15.75 14.81
N ALA A 218 -4.62 -14.64 15.18
CA ALA A 218 -4.82 -13.97 16.45
C ALA A 218 -4.79 -12.44 16.28
N ILE A 219 -5.51 -11.74 17.14
CA ILE A 219 -5.40 -10.29 17.33
C ILE A 219 -4.38 -10.06 18.44
N VAL A 220 -3.39 -9.22 18.18
CA VAL A 220 -2.44 -8.70 19.17
C VAL A 220 -2.71 -7.21 19.38
N TYR A 221 -2.47 -6.73 20.58
CA TYR A 221 -2.74 -5.35 20.99
C TYR A 221 -1.42 -4.67 21.32
N ARG A 222 -1.12 -3.56 20.66
CA ARG A 222 0.14 -2.85 20.79
C ARG A 222 -0.04 -1.36 21.04
N ASP A 223 0.87 -0.80 21.81
CA ASP A 223 1.00 0.66 21.97
C ASP A 223 1.70 1.31 20.76
N GLU A 224 1.84 2.63 20.79
CA GLU A 224 2.51 3.41 19.74
C GLU A 224 4.00 3.05 19.58
N ASN A 225 4.61 2.42 20.58
CA ASN A 225 6.00 1.97 20.55
C ASN A 225 6.11 0.48 20.14
N GLY A 226 4.99 -0.18 19.82
CA GLY A 226 4.95 -1.58 19.43
C GLY A 226 4.97 -2.59 20.59
N ASN A 227 4.87 -2.14 21.85
CA ASN A 227 4.84 -3.04 23.00
C ASN A 227 3.46 -3.70 23.14
N GLU A 228 3.43 -5.00 23.47
CA GLU A 228 2.17 -5.70 23.75
C GLU A 228 1.49 -5.14 25.01
N THR A 229 0.23 -4.73 24.88
CA THR A 229 -0.55 -4.10 25.95
C THR A 229 -1.56 -5.05 26.61
N GLU A 230 -2.02 -6.06 25.87
CA GLU A 230 -3.08 -6.97 26.32
C GLU A 230 -2.83 -8.42 25.87
N ILE A 231 -3.58 -9.36 26.46
CA ILE A 231 -3.50 -10.77 26.10
C ILE A 231 -4.07 -10.98 24.69
N PRO A 232 -3.31 -11.61 23.77
CA PRO A 232 -3.78 -11.84 22.41
C PRO A 232 -5.07 -12.66 22.32
N GLN A 233 -5.99 -12.26 21.44
CA GLN A 233 -7.23 -12.97 21.17
C GLN A 233 -7.08 -13.89 19.96
N ARG A 234 -7.16 -15.20 20.14
CA ARG A 234 -7.13 -16.17 19.04
C ARG A 234 -8.51 -16.31 18.39
N GLU A 235 -8.54 -16.66 17.11
CA GLU A 235 -9.78 -17.06 16.43
C GLU A 235 -10.43 -18.28 17.11
N ASN A 236 -11.76 -18.28 17.15
CA ASN A 236 -12.56 -19.32 17.79
C ASN A 236 -12.86 -20.47 16.83
N LEU A 237 -11.80 -21.10 16.33
CA LEU A 237 -11.87 -22.27 15.45
C LEU A 237 -10.91 -23.34 15.98
N VAL A 238 -11.09 -24.60 15.60
CA VAL A 238 -9.97 -25.56 15.68
C VAL A 238 -8.82 -25.09 14.77
N SER A 239 -7.58 -25.51 15.05
CA SER A 239 -6.45 -25.10 14.20
C SER A 239 -6.69 -25.53 12.75
N ARG A 240 -6.49 -24.59 11.84
CA ARG A 240 -6.56 -24.85 10.39
C ARG A 240 -5.38 -25.73 10.02
N GLN A 241 -5.56 -26.67 9.10
CA GLN A 241 -4.50 -27.54 8.62
C GLN A 241 -4.28 -27.35 7.12
N TRP A 242 -3.03 -27.37 6.68
CA TRP A 242 -2.69 -27.21 5.28
C TRP A 242 -1.43 -28.01 4.90
N LEU A 243 -1.46 -28.69 3.75
CA LEU A 243 -0.27 -29.29 3.14
C LEU A 243 0.42 -28.24 2.26
N LEU A 244 1.59 -27.77 2.69
CA LEU A 244 2.40 -26.85 1.90
C LEU A 244 2.98 -27.57 0.68
N ALA A 245 3.00 -26.91 -0.47
CA ALA A 245 3.77 -27.39 -1.62
C ALA A 245 5.28 -27.27 -1.34
N GLU A 246 6.09 -27.98 -2.11
CA GLU A 246 7.56 -27.95 -1.97
C GLU A 246 8.16 -26.62 -2.44
N GLU A 247 7.53 -25.97 -3.42
CA GLU A 247 7.95 -24.67 -3.94
C GLU A 247 6.80 -23.87 -4.56
N GLY A 248 7.04 -22.58 -4.82
CA GLY A 248 6.16 -21.71 -5.61
C GLY A 248 5.38 -20.70 -4.77
N THR A 249 4.20 -20.32 -5.25
CA THR A 249 3.34 -19.33 -4.57
C THR A 249 1.92 -19.85 -4.49
N VAL A 250 1.36 -19.85 -3.28
CA VAL A 250 -0.02 -20.31 -3.00
C VAL A 250 -0.77 -19.22 -2.26
N LYS A 251 -2.08 -19.12 -2.47
CA LYS A 251 -2.94 -18.16 -1.78
C LYS A 251 -3.72 -18.86 -0.67
N TRP A 252 -3.68 -18.31 0.55
CA TRP A 252 -4.69 -18.60 1.57
C TRP A 252 -5.74 -17.51 1.53
N GLN A 253 -7.01 -17.91 1.53
CA GLN A 253 -8.12 -16.97 1.60
C GLN A 253 -9.09 -17.46 2.67
N ASP A 254 -8.97 -16.85 3.84
CA ASP A 254 -9.71 -17.21 5.04
C ASP A 254 -10.70 -16.11 5.44
N ASN A 255 -11.66 -16.49 6.26
CA ASN A 255 -12.50 -15.58 7.03
C ASN A 255 -12.23 -15.79 8.52
N TRP A 256 -12.20 -14.69 9.27
CA TRP A 256 -12.07 -14.71 10.72
C TRP A 256 -13.23 -15.47 11.37
N ALA A 257 -12.91 -16.27 12.39
CA ALA A 257 -13.88 -17.04 13.16
C ALA A 257 -14.05 -16.41 14.55
N TYR A 258 -15.26 -15.92 14.84
CA TYR A 258 -15.67 -15.31 16.12
C TYR A 258 -15.96 -16.34 17.21
#